data_AF-A0A0P7K570-F1
#
_entry.id   AF-A0A0P7K570-F1
#
_cell.length_a   1.000
_cell.length_b   1.000
_cell.length_c   1.000
_cell.angle_alpha   90.00
_cell.angle_beta   90.00
_cell.angle_gamma   90.00
#
_symmetry.space_group_name_H-M   'P 1'
#
loop_
_entity.id
_entity.type
_entity.pdbx_description
1 polymer ?
#
loop_
_entity_poly.entity_id
_entity_poly.type
_entity_poly.pdbx_seq_one_letter_code
_entity_poly.pdbx_strand_id
1 'polypeptide(L)'
;MSYTQLTQSERYHIQYLSRHHTVTEIAKQLNRHKSTISRKIRRHSTQAKQYSAEKARKQSRLTKQRRLKPYKLHSRMIQHINTLIRRKLSPEQVCAYLHKHHRITLHHSTIYLYLCQDKNNGGTLWRHLRIAGKPYRKQYGSTWIRGKVPNRVGIEKEKRLNEKTNGFIRQYFPKQTDFRNISHREIRRVQDELNHRPRKTLGYETPSVLFLKPVPT
;
A
#
# COMPACT_ATOMS: atom_id res chain seq x y z
N MET A 1 -7.89 2.25 26.76
CA MET A 1 -6.72 1.89 27.59
C MET A 1 -5.44 2.10 26.79
N SER A 2 -4.56 3.01 27.19
CA SER A 2 -3.25 3.16 26.54
C SER A 2 -2.30 2.07 27.06
N TYR A 3 -1.54 1.43 26.16
CA TYR A 3 -0.59 0.40 26.53
C TYR A 3 0.69 1.04 27.10
N THR A 4 0.86 1.01 28.42
CA THR A 4 2.06 1.54 29.08
C THR A 4 3.14 0.46 29.20
N GLN A 5 4.34 0.73 28.68
CA GLN A 5 5.47 -0.20 28.78
C GLN A 5 6.13 -0.11 30.15
N LEU A 6 6.49 -1.26 30.74
CA LEU A 6 7.26 -1.28 31.99
C LEU A 6 8.64 -0.64 31.79
N THR A 7 8.96 0.35 32.61
CA THR A 7 10.24 1.07 32.63
C THR A 7 11.39 0.15 33.06
N GLN A 8 12.62 0.64 32.95
CA GLN A 8 13.78 -0.14 33.38
C GLN A 8 13.83 -0.31 34.91
N SER A 9 13.49 0.75 35.67
CA SER A 9 13.42 0.70 37.13
C SER A 9 12.34 -0.29 37.60
N GLU A 10 11.14 -0.23 37.03
CA GLU A 10 10.05 -1.17 37.34
C GLU A 10 10.49 -2.63 37.08
N ARG A 11 11.30 -2.89 36.04
CA ARG A 11 11.81 -4.24 35.75
C ARG A 11 12.81 -4.72 36.79
N TYR A 12 13.73 -3.87 37.26
CA TYR A 12 14.63 -4.26 38.35
C TYR A 12 13.86 -4.48 39.66
N HIS A 13 12.85 -3.64 39.92
CA HIS A 13 11.96 -3.78 41.08
C HIS A 13 11.22 -5.12 41.07
N ILE A 14 10.66 -5.53 39.91
CA ILE A 14 10.04 -6.86 39.75
C ILE A 14 11.05 -7.98 40.03
N GLN A 15 12.30 -7.86 39.56
CA GLN A 15 13.33 -8.88 39.81
C GLN A 15 13.66 -9.01 41.30
N TYR A 16 13.77 -7.90 42.02
CA TYR A 16 13.96 -7.90 43.45
C TYR A 16 12.76 -8.52 44.19
N LEU A 17 11.56 -7.98 43.97
CA LEU A 17 10.35 -8.41 44.69
C LEU A 17 9.90 -9.84 44.35
N SER A 18 10.16 -10.34 43.14
CA SER A 18 9.77 -11.70 42.74
C SER A 18 10.38 -12.82 43.58
N ARG A 19 11.36 -12.51 44.43
CA ARG A 19 11.97 -13.43 45.39
C ARG A 19 11.19 -13.57 46.70
N HIS A 20 10.45 -12.53 47.09
CA HIS A 20 9.85 -12.41 48.43
C HIS A 20 8.35 -12.14 48.42
N HIS A 21 7.79 -11.71 47.28
CA HIS A 21 6.41 -11.25 47.17
C HIS A 21 5.61 -11.98 46.09
N THR A 22 4.30 -12.04 46.31
CA THR A 22 3.37 -12.58 45.31
C THR A 22 3.18 -11.62 44.14
N VAL A 23 2.79 -12.14 42.96
CA VAL A 23 2.53 -11.31 41.77
C VAL A 23 1.44 -10.25 42.03
N THR A 24 0.51 -10.53 42.94
CA THR A 24 -0.54 -9.61 43.40
C THR A 24 0.01 -8.43 44.20
N GLU A 25 0.95 -8.68 45.11
CA GLU A 25 1.62 -7.61 45.89
C GLU A 25 2.49 -6.73 44.99
N ILE A 26 3.27 -7.35 44.10
CA ILE A 26 4.12 -6.62 43.13
C ILE A 26 3.27 -5.70 42.25
N ALA A 27 2.10 -6.19 41.82
CA ALA A 27 1.16 -5.42 41.01
C ALA A 27 0.60 -4.20 41.77
N LYS A 28 0.21 -4.38 43.04
CA LYS A 28 -0.24 -3.29 43.90
C LYS A 28 0.86 -2.26 44.13
N GLN A 29 2.07 -2.70 44.48
CA GLN A 29 3.20 -1.82 44.79
C GLN A 29 3.68 -1.00 43.58
N LEU A 30 3.64 -1.56 42.38
CA LEU A 30 4.00 -0.85 41.14
C LEU A 30 2.82 -0.08 40.53
N ASN A 31 1.63 -0.13 41.14
CA ASN A 31 0.38 0.38 40.57
C ASN A 31 0.16 -0.11 39.11
N ARG A 32 0.37 -1.41 38.88
CA ARG A 32 0.20 -2.07 37.57
C ARG A 32 -0.77 -3.22 37.68
N HIS A 33 -1.38 -3.59 36.55
CA HIS A 33 -2.28 -4.74 36.52
C HIS A 33 -1.53 -6.07 36.76
N LYS A 34 -2.11 -6.96 37.58
CA LYS A 34 -1.57 -8.31 37.89
C LYS A 34 -1.17 -9.09 36.65
N SER A 35 -2.00 -9.05 35.60
CA SER A 35 -1.72 -9.75 34.34
C SER A 35 -0.48 -9.22 33.61
N THR A 36 -0.19 -7.91 33.73
CA THR A 36 1.00 -7.30 33.11
C THR A 36 2.27 -7.85 33.76
N ILE A 37 2.30 -7.89 35.09
CA ILE A 37 3.42 -8.45 35.87
C ILE A 37 3.56 -9.95 35.63
N SER A 38 2.45 -10.71 35.69
CA SER A 38 2.46 -12.17 35.43
C SER A 38 3.01 -12.52 34.06
N ARG A 39 2.49 -11.87 32.99
CA ARG A 39 2.99 -12.08 31.62
C ARG A 39 4.46 -11.66 31.49
N LYS A 40 4.87 -10.60 32.20
CA LYS A 40 6.26 -10.12 32.18
C LYS A 40 7.22 -11.13 32.80
N ILE A 41 6.88 -11.66 33.97
CA ILE A 41 7.66 -12.68 34.69
C ILE A 41 7.77 -13.94 33.84
N ARG A 42 6.64 -14.47 33.36
CA ARG A 42 6.58 -15.69 32.54
C ARG A 42 7.44 -15.60 31.27
N ARG A 43 7.47 -14.44 30.61
CA ARG A 43 8.20 -14.25 29.36
C ARG A 43 9.73 -14.18 29.53
N HIS A 44 10.21 -13.83 30.72
CA HIS A 44 11.62 -13.57 30.97
C HIS A 44 12.17 -14.30 32.21
N SER A 45 11.51 -15.39 32.61
CA SER A 45 12.02 -16.31 33.63
C SER A 45 13.13 -17.19 33.05
N THR A 46 14.15 -17.47 33.85
CA THR A 46 15.19 -18.46 33.55
C THR A 46 14.68 -19.89 33.79
N GLN A 47 15.49 -20.90 33.45
CA GLN A 47 15.19 -22.31 33.74
C GLN A 47 14.96 -22.55 35.25
N ALA A 48 15.60 -21.76 36.11
CA ALA A 48 15.39 -21.75 37.56
C ALA A 48 14.11 -21.00 38.02
N LYS A 49 13.16 -20.70 37.11
CA LYS A 49 11.93 -19.93 37.35
C LYS A 49 12.13 -18.51 37.93
N GLN A 50 13.36 -18.00 37.95
CA GLN A 50 13.68 -16.65 38.43
C GLN A 50 13.55 -15.63 37.30
N TYR A 51 12.91 -14.50 37.56
CA TYR A 51 12.77 -13.42 36.58
C TYR A 51 14.08 -12.65 36.39
N SER A 52 14.46 -12.38 35.13
CA SER A 52 15.64 -11.58 34.79
C SER A 52 15.26 -10.28 34.06
N ALA A 53 15.50 -9.14 34.72
CA ALA A 53 15.32 -7.82 34.14
C ALA A 53 16.28 -7.58 32.96
N GLU A 54 17.49 -8.13 33.03
CA GLU A 54 18.48 -8.03 31.95
C GLU A 54 18.03 -8.75 30.68
N LYS A 55 17.46 -9.96 30.77
CA LYS A 55 16.85 -10.64 29.62
C LYS A 55 15.72 -9.80 29.01
N ALA A 56 14.88 -9.22 29.86
CA ALA A 56 13.79 -8.36 29.44
C ALA A 56 14.28 -7.09 28.71
N ARG A 57 15.38 -6.49 29.17
CA ARG A 57 16.05 -5.33 28.57
C ARG A 57 16.71 -5.70 27.24
N LYS A 58 17.51 -6.78 27.21
CA LYS A 58 18.18 -7.30 26.01
C LYS A 58 17.15 -7.57 24.90
N GLN A 59 16.05 -8.25 25.21
CA GLN A 59 14.98 -8.50 24.24
C GLN A 59 14.36 -7.19 23.71
N SER A 60 14.03 -6.23 24.58
CA SER A 60 13.48 -4.93 24.17
C SER A 60 14.42 -4.18 23.22
N ARG A 61 15.72 -4.15 23.56
CA ARG A 61 16.76 -3.54 22.74
C ARG A 61 16.89 -4.23 21.39
N LEU A 62 16.96 -5.56 21.37
CA LEU A 62 17.02 -6.36 20.15
C LEU A 62 15.79 -6.13 19.27
N THR A 63 14.57 -6.12 19.85
CA THR A 63 13.35 -5.81 19.09
C THR A 63 13.42 -4.41 18.48
N LYS A 64 13.90 -3.40 19.22
CA LYS A 64 14.07 -2.04 18.67
C LYS A 64 15.13 -1.99 17.57
N GLN A 65 16.26 -2.69 17.71
CA GLN A 65 17.32 -2.77 16.70
C GLN A 65 16.88 -3.53 15.45
N ARG A 66 16.09 -4.59 15.61
CA ARG A 66 15.52 -5.39 14.51
C ARG A 66 14.36 -4.71 13.79
N ARG A 67 13.83 -3.60 14.30
CA ARG A 67 12.85 -2.81 13.54
C ARG A 67 13.54 -2.30 12.29
N LEU A 68 13.06 -2.74 11.13
CA LEU A 68 13.51 -2.23 9.84
C LEU A 68 13.40 -0.71 9.84
N LYS A 69 14.48 -0.02 9.49
CA LYS A 69 14.45 1.42 9.27
C LYS A 69 13.47 1.68 8.11
N PRO A 70 12.57 2.66 8.21
CA PRO A 70 11.65 2.96 7.12
C PRO A 70 12.47 3.28 5.87
N TYR A 71 12.15 2.62 4.77
CA TYR A 71 12.78 2.85 3.47
C TYR A 71 12.61 4.31 3.08
N LYS A 72 13.72 5.06 2.97
CA LYS A 72 13.67 6.46 2.57
C LYS A 72 13.60 6.52 1.05
N LEU A 73 12.48 7.05 0.53
CA LEU A 73 12.40 7.42 -0.87
C LEU A 73 13.47 8.47 -1.17
N HIS A 74 14.39 8.14 -2.08
CA HIS A 74 15.45 9.05 -2.50
C HIS A 74 14.87 10.23 -3.31
N SER A 75 15.51 11.40 -3.24
CA SER A 75 15.01 12.65 -3.86
C SER A 75 14.69 12.48 -5.35
N ARG A 76 15.59 11.86 -6.13
CA ARG A 76 15.39 11.59 -7.55
C ARG A 76 14.20 10.66 -7.84
N MET A 77 13.95 9.67 -6.97
CA MET A 77 12.80 8.78 -7.10
C MET A 77 11.48 9.50 -6.85
N ILE A 78 11.46 10.39 -5.85
CA ILE A 78 10.30 11.21 -5.54
C ILE A 78 9.95 12.11 -6.73
N GLN A 79 10.96 12.72 -7.36
CA GLN A 79 10.76 13.51 -8.58
C GLN A 79 10.11 12.68 -9.69
N HIS A 80 10.60 11.47 -9.96
CA HIS A 80 9.97 10.58 -10.95
C HIS A 80 8.53 10.22 -10.57
N ILE A 81 8.27 9.83 -9.31
CA ILE A 81 6.92 9.50 -8.83
C ILE A 81 5.98 10.70 -9.05
N ASN A 82 6.41 11.90 -8.67
CA ASN A 82 5.62 13.12 -8.80
C ASN A 82 5.27 13.41 -10.26
N THR A 83 6.25 13.34 -11.15
CA THR A 83 6.04 13.54 -12.59
C THR A 83 5.07 12.52 -13.17
N LEU A 84 5.24 11.23 -12.83
CA LEU A 84 4.39 10.16 -13.37
C LEU A 84 2.96 10.21 -12.82
N ILE A 85 2.78 10.52 -11.53
CA ILE A 85 1.46 10.71 -10.94
C ILE A 85 0.77 11.93 -11.56
N ARG A 86 1.48 13.04 -11.81
CA ARG A 86 0.91 14.23 -12.49
C ARG A 86 0.45 13.92 -13.91
N ARG A 87 1.14 13.02 -14.61
CA ARG A 87 0.72 12.43 -15.91
C ARG A 87 -0.43 11.42 -15.79
N LYS A 88 -1.09 11.37 -14.62
CA LYS A 88 -2.25 10.53 -14.33
C LYS A 88 -1.94 9.03 -14.45
N LEU A 89 -0.71 8.58 -14.20
CA LEU A 89 -0.43 7.14 -14.04
C LEU A 89 -0.91 6.68 -12.65
N SER A 90 -1.42 5.45 -12.56
CA SER A 90 -1.74 4.83 -11.27
C SER A 90 -0.46 4.39 -10.53
N PRO A 91 -0.49 4.25 -9.20
CA PRO A 91 0.68 3.77 -8.44
C PRO A 91 1.27 2.45 -8.96
N GLU A 92 0.43 1.50 -9.39
CA GLU A 92 0.90 0.28 -10.06
C GLU A 92 1.64 0.57 -11.39
N GLN A 93 1.12 1.48 -12.19
CA GLN A 93 1.73 1.88 -13.47
C GLN A 93 3.06 2.61 -13.26
N VAL A 94 3.15 3.43 -12.21
CA VAL A 94 4.39 4.12 -11.82
C VAL A 94 5.45 3.08 -11.45
N CYS A 95 5.11 2.08 -10.64
CA CYS A 95 6.04 0.99 -10.31
C CYS A 95 6.55 0.27 -11.56
N ALA A 96 5.66 -0.09 -12.48
CA ALA A 96 6.06 -0.75 -13.72
C ALA A 96 6.95 0.14 -14.61
N TYR A 97 6.64 1.43 -14.72
CA TYR A 97 7.46 2.39 -15.45
C TYR A 97 8.87 2.52 -14.84
N LEU A 98 8.95 2.65 -13.50
CA LEU A 98 10.21 2.74 -12.76
C LEU A 98 11.06 1.48 -12.92
N HIS A 99 10.43 0.31 -12.91
CA HIS A 99 11.12 -0.96 -13.14
C HIS A 99 11.70 -1.02 -14.56
N LYS A 100 10.91 -0.66 -15.58
CA LYS A 100 11.31 -0.74 -16.98
C LYS A 100 12.40 0.28 -17.37
N HIS A 101 12.23 1.55 -16.99
CA HIS A 101 13.12 2.62 -17.46
C HIS A 101 14.27 2.95 -16.51
N HIS A 102 14.11 2.65 -15.21
CA HIS A 102 15.11 3.00 -14.20
C HIS A 102 15.66 1.79 -13.44
N ARG A 103 15.20 0.56 -13.75
CA ARG A 103 15.57 -0.68 -13.04
C ARG A 103 15.30 -0.61 -11.52
N ILE A 104 14.30 0.18 -11.11
CA ILE A 104 13.92 0.35 -9.71
C ILE A 104 12.71 -0.53 -9.40
N THR A 105 12.84 -1.46 -8.45
CA THR A 105 11.72 -2.25 -7.94
C THR A 105 11.11 -1.56 -6.72
N LEU A 106 9.83 -1.20 -6.82
CA LEU A 106 9.08 -0.57 -5.74
C LEU A 106 7.70 -1.23 -5.64
N HIS A 107 7.23 -1.49 -4.42
CA HIS A 107 5.84 -1.90 -4.23
C HIS A 107 4.91 -0.69 -4.31
N HIS A 108 3.76 -0.82 -4.99
CA HIS A 108 2.83 0.30 -5.18
C HIS A 108 2.28 0.86 -3.87
N SER A 109 2.21 0.06 -2.79
CA SER A 109 1.86 0.57 -1.45
C SER A 109 2.81 1.64 -0.96
N THR A 110 4.09 1.62 -1.35
CA THR A 110 5.04 2.67 -0.96
C THR A 110 4.66 4.02 -1.58
N ILE A 111 4.14 4.02 -2.80
CA ILE A 111 3.60 5.23 -3.45
C ILE A 111 2.31 5.67 -2.77
N TYR A 112 1.43 4.74 -2.40
CA TYR A 112 0.22 5.08 -1.64
C TYR A 112 0.56 5.72 -0.28
N LEU A 113 1.51 5.15 0.47
CA LEU A 113 1.99 5.72 1.72
C LEU A 113 2.57 7.12 1.52
N TYR A 114 3.37 7.30 0.47
CA TYR A 114 3.91 8.62 0.10
C TYR A 114 2.81 9.62 -0.22
N LEU A 115 1.79 9.25 -1.00
CA LEU A 115 0.65 10.11 -1.33
C LEU A 115 -0.21 10.45 -0.11
N CYS A 116 -0.38 9.51 0.81
CA CYS A 116 -1.04 9.77 2.08
C CYS A 116 -0.24 10.76 2.94
N GLN A 117 1.09 10.63 2.99
CA GLN A 117 1.94 11.57 3.71
C GLN A 117 1.90 12.96 3.07
N ASP A 118 2.01 13.05 1.74
CA ASP A 118 1.87 14.30 0.97
C ASP A 118 0.53 14.98 1.29
N LYS A 119 -0.58 14.22 1.25
CA LYS A 119 -1.90 14.72 1.60
C LYS A 119 -1.98 15.24 3.04
N ASN A 120 -1.42 14.52 4.01
CA ASN A 120 -1.40 14.94 5.41
C ASN A 120 -0.58 16.23 5.61
N ASN A 121 0.44 16.44 4.76
CA ASN A 121 1.25 17.65 4.73
C ASN A 121 0.59 18.80 3.92
N GLY A 122 -0.65 18.64 3.43
CA GLY A 122 -1.38 19.65 2.65
C GLY A 122 -1.13 19.59 1.13
N GLY A 123 -0.43 18.58 0.64
CA GLY A 123 -0.14 18.38 -0.78
C GLY A 123 -1.35 18.03 -1.64
N THR A 124 -1.22 18.26 -2.95
CA THR A 124 -2.29 18.07 -3.94
C THR A 124 -2.05 16.90 -4.89
N LEU A 125 -0.96 16.12 -4.69
CA LEU A 125 -0.55 15.12 -5.65
C LEU A 125 -1.58 14.00 -5.84
N TRP A 126 -2.28 13.64 -4.76
CA TRP A 126 -3.35 12.65 -4.78
C TRP A 126 -4.52 13.01 -5.69
N ARG A 127 -4.76 14.30 -5.99
CA ARG A 127 -5.80 14.75 -6.93
C ARG A 127 -5.51 14.32 -8.37
N HIS A 128 -4.26 13.95 -8.66
CA HIS A 128 -3.87 13.42 -9.96
C HIS A 128 -4.12 11.91 -10.10
N LEU A 129 -4.51 11.21 -9.02
CA LEU A 129 -4.94 9.81 -9.11
C LEU A 129 -6.30 9.69 -9.81
N ARG A 130 -6.39 8.76 -10.75
CA ARG A 130 -7.55 8.56 -11.64
C ARG A 130 -8.83 8.11 -10.92
N ILE A 131 -8.70 7.51 -9.74
CA ILE A 131 -9.79 6.93 -8.93
C ILE A 131 -10.04 7.79 -7.68
N ALA A 132 -9.30 8.89 -7.47
CA ALA A 132 -9.46 9.73 -6.29
C ALA A 132 -10.91 10.18 -6.11
N GLY A 133 -11.52 9.80 -4.98
CA GLY A 133 -12.88 10.19 -4.60
C GLY A 133 -14.02 9.43 -5.28
N LYS A 134 -13.77 8.42 -6.12
CA LYS A 134 -14.85 7.60 -6.69
C LYS A 134 -15.21 6.47 -5.73
N PRO A 135 -16.49 6.33 -5.32
CA PRO A 135 -16.91 5.20 -4.51
C PRO A 135 -16.67 3.89 -5.29
N TYR A 136 -15.97 2.94 -4.68
CA TYR A 136 -15.79 1.62 -5.26
C TYR A 136 -17.12 0.88 -5.22
N ARG A 137 -17.74 0.66 -6.39
CA ARG A 137 -18.93 -0.19 -6.51
C ARG A 137 -18.49 -1.64 -6.37
N LYS A 138 -18.76 -2.26 -5.20
CA LYS A 138 -18.59 -3.70 -5.02
C LYS A 138 -19.48 -4.43 -6.03
N GLN A 139 -18.87 -5.35 -6.79
CA GLN A 139 -19.62 -6.18 -7.72
C GLN A 139 -20.17 -7.37 -6.91
N TYR A 140 -21.49 -7.39 -6.70
CA TYR A 140 -22.20 -8.53 -6.10
C TYR A 140 -22.77 -9.39 -7.23
N GLY A 141 -22.55 -10.70 -7.17
CA GLY A 141 -23.07 -11.68 -8.13
C GLY A 141 -22.02 -12.71 -8.57
N SER A 142 -22.39 -13.99 -8.47
CA SER A 142 -21.61 -15.10 -9.02
C SER A 142 -21.80 -15.20 -10.54
N THR A 143 -20.81 -15.77 -11.23
CA THR A 143 -20.97 -16.14 -12.64
C THR A 143 -21.84 -17.39 -12.66
N TRP A 144 -23.06 -17.31 -13.19
CA TRP A 144 -23.92 -18.48 -13.40
C TRP A 144 -23.20 -19.50 -14.32
N ILE A 145 -23.04 -20.75 -13.85
CA ILE A 145 -22.21 -21.82 -14.48
C ILE A 145 -23.06 -23.03 -14.92
N ARG A 146 -24.28 -22.84 -15.44
CA ARG A 146 -24.98 -23.94 -16.13
C ARG A 146 -24.99 -23.71 -17.65
N GLY A 147 -24.50 -24.69 -18.40
CA GLY A 147 -24.71 -24.77 -19.86
C GLY A 147 -23.82 -23.90 -20.76
N LYS A 148 -22.55 -23.64 -20.43
CA LYS A 148 -21.64 -22.96 -21.37
C LYS A 148 -21.04 -23.96 -22.37
N VAL A 149 -21.43 -23.82 -23.64
CA VAL A 149 -20.74 -24.42 -24.80
C VAL A 149 -19.25 -24.04 -24.75
N PRO A 150 -18.32 -25.00 -24.86
CA PRO A 150 -16.88 -24.72 -24.88
C PRO A 150 -16.52 -23.70 -25.96
N ASN A 151 -15.59 -22.79 -25.64
CA ASN A 151 -15.02 -21.79 -26.55
C ASN A 151 -15.96 -20.72 -27.15
N ARG A 152 -17.19 -20.53 -26.60
CA ARG A 152 -18.03 -19.40 -27.04
C ARG A 152 -17.43 -18.04 -26.64
N VAL A 153 -17.15 -17.18 -27.61
CA VAL A 153 -16.84 -15.76 -27.36
C VAL A 153 -18.15 -15.02 -27.20
N GLY A 154 -18.60 -14.81 -25.97
CA GLY A 154 -19.81 -14.02 -25.71
C GLY A 154 -19.57 -12.54 -26.01
N ILE A 155 -20.59 -11.85 -26.56
CA ILE A 155 -20.63 -10.39 -26.78
C ILE A 155 -20.27 -9.61 -25.49
N GLU A 156 -20.51 -10.22 -24.32
CA GLU A 156 -20.12 -9.72 -23.01
C GLU A 156 -18.62 -9.36 -22.91
N LYS A 157 -17.73 -10.12 -23.58
CA LYS A 157 -16.28 -9.90 -23.54
C LYS A 157 -15.89 -8.60 -24.23
N GLU A 158 -16.46 -8.34 -25.41
CA GLU A 158 -16.25 -7.10 -26.17
C GLU A 158 -16.85 -5.89 -25.45
N LYS A 159 -18.09 -6.02 -24.94
CA LYS A 159 -18.74 -4.98 -24.14
C LYS A 159 -17.89 -4.59 -22.93
N ARG A 160 -17.32 -5.55 -22.20
CA ARG A 160 -16.42 -5.27 -21.06
C ARG A 160 -15.16 -4.49 -21.46
N LEU A 161 -14.56 -4.80 -22.61
CA LEU A 161 -13.36 -4.08 -23.08
C LEU A 161 -13.69 -2.65 -23.49
N ASN A 162 -14.80 -2.46 -24.21
CA ASN A 162 -15.28 -1.15 -24.63
C ASN A 162 -15.65 -0.28 -23.42
N GLU A 163 -16.34 -0.84 -22.42
CA GLU A 163 -16.64 -0.15 -21.16
C GLU A 163 -15.38 0.31 -20.42
N LYS A 164 -14.35 -0.54 -20.37
CA LYS A 164 -13.06 -0.20 -19.74
C LYS A 164 -12.36 0.95 -20.47
N THR A 165 -12.36 0.93 -21.81
CA THR A 165 -11.76 1.97 -22.64
C THR A 165 -12.53 3.28 -22.52
N ASN A 166 -13.86 3.24 -22.58
CA ASN A 166 -14.73 4.39 -22.33
C ASN A 166 -14.51 4.96 -20.93
N GLY A 167 -14.29 4.10 -19.93
CA GLY A 167 -13.92 4.52 -18.58
C GLY A 167 -12.62 5.35 -18.51
N PHE A 168 -11.67 5.14 -19.44
CA PHE A 168 -10.47 5.97 -19.54
C PHE A 168 -10.73 7.31 -20.22
N ILE A 169 -11.52 7.32 -21.29
CA ILE A 169 -11.92 8.55 -22.00
C ILE A 169 -12.72 9.47 -21.07
N ARG A 170 -13.64 8.89 -20.30
CA ARG A 170 -14.52 9.61 -19.34
C ARG A 170 -13.77 10.26 -18.17
N GLN A 171 -12.47 10.09 -18.07
CA GLN A 171 -11.64 10.83 -17.11
C GLN A 171 -11.18 12.18 -17.66
N TYR A 172 -11.11 12.33 -18.98
CA TYR A 172 -10.78 13.56 -19.66
C TYR A 172 -12.04 14.32 -20.07
N PHE A 173 -13.06 13.58 -20.52
CA PHE A 173 -14.34 14.12 -20.95
C PHE A 173 -15.46 13.54 -20.07
N PRO A 174 -15.82 14.20 -18.95
CA PRO A 174 -16.88 13.75 -18.06
C PRO A 174 -18.21 13.44 -18.76
N LYS A 175 -19.18 12.93 -18.01
CA LYS A 175 -20.53 12.77 -18.55
C LYS A 175 -21.08 14.16 -18.92
N GLN A 176 -21.89 14.22 -19.98
CA GLN A 176 -22.50 15.45 -20.50
C GLN A 176 -21.53 16.49 -21.08
N THR A 177 -20.25 16.17 -21.27
CA THR A 177 -19.35 17.01 -22.07
C THR A 177 -19.87 17.11 -23.51
N ASP A 178 -20.04 18.33 -24.02
CA ASP A 178 -20.36 18.56 -25.43
C ASP A 178 -19.10 18.37 -26.28
N PHE A 179 -19.07 17.30 -27.07
CA PHE A 179 -17.92 16.97 -27.89
C PHE A 179 -17.67 17.95 -29.04
N ARG A 180 -18.68 18.75 -29.42
CA ARG A 180 -18.54 19.78 -30.47
C ARG A 180 -17.60 20.91 -30.06
N ASN A 181 -17.48 21.15 -28.76
CA ASN A 181 -16.64 22.21 -28.19
C ASN A 181 -15.20 21.75 -27.92
N ILE A 182 -14.87 20.48 -28.20
CA ILE A 182 -13.54 19.94 -27.94
C ILE A 182 -12.67 20.15 -29.17
N SER A 183 -11.53 20.84 -28.98
CA SER A 183 -10.57 21.04 -30.06
C SER A 183 -9.92 19.72 -30.48
N HIS A 184 -9.67 19.56 -31.79
CA HIS A 184 -8.85 18.48 -32.34
C HIS A 184 -7.48 18.35 -31.66
N ARG A 185 -6.89 19.48 -31.20
CA ARG A 185 -5.63 19.48 -30.44
C ARG A 185 -5.79 18.77 -29.10
N GLU A 186 -6.92 18.98 -28.42
CA GLU A 186 -7.20 18.34 -27.14
C GLU A 186 -7.46 16.84 -27.31
N ILE A 187 -8.19 16.46 -28.35
CA ILE A 187 -8.41 15.05 -28.71
C ILE A 187 -7.06 14.36 -28.94
N ARG A 188 -6.18 14.96 -29.76
CA ARG A 188 -4.84 14.41 -30.04
C ARG A 188 -4.01 14.26 -28.76
N ARG A 189 -4.00 15.28 -27.89
CA ARG A 189 -3.32 15.20 -26.58
C ARG A 189 -3.82 14.02 -25.75
N VAL A 190 -5.13 13.85 -25.62
CA VAL A 190 -5.72 12.76 -24.83
C VAL A 190 -5.39 11.40 -25.45
N GLN A 191 -5.45 11.29 -26.77
CA GLN A 191 -5.05 10.09 -27.51
C GLN A 191 -3.59 9.73 -27.23
N ASP A 192 -2.68 10.69 -27.34
CA ASP A 192 -1.25 10.47 -27.07
C ASP A 192 -1.01 10.03 -25.63
N GLU A 193 -1.70 10.64 -24.65
CA GLU A 193 -1.62 10.21 -23.26
C GLU A 193 -2.15 8.78 -23.04
N LEU A 194 -3.22 8.39 -23.73
CA LEU A 194 -3.79 7.03 -23.63
C LEU A 194 -2.93 5.97 -24.33
N ASN A 195 -2.26 6.34 -25.42
CA ASN A 195 -1.41 5.46 -26.22
C ASN A 195 -0.03 5.24 -25.58
N HIS A 196 0.50 6.23 -24.85
CA HIS A 196 1.77 6.11 -24.12
C HIS A 196 1.60 5.64 -22.67
N ARG A 197 0.38 5.26 -22.27
CA ARG A 197 0.11 4.77 -20.90
C ARG A 197 0.37 3.27 -20.79
N PRO A 198 1.22 2.81 -19.85
CA PRO A 198 1.45 1.39 -19.62
C PRO A 198 0.20 0.70 -19.09
N ARG A 199 -0.20 -0.46 -19.65
CA ARG A 199 -1.43 -1.17 -19.25
C ARG A 199 -1.11 -2.55 -18.66
N LYS A 200 -1.69 -2.87 -17.51
CA LYS A 200 -1.55 -4.20 -16.87
C LYS A 200 -1.95 -5.36 -17.78
N THR A 201 -2.98 -5.17 -18.60
CA THR A 201 -3.43 -6.18 -19.60
C THR A 201 -2.42 -6.44 -20.69
N LEU A 202 -1.46 -5.53 -20.89
CA LEU A 202 -0.40 -5.59 -21.88
C LEU A 202 0.96 -5.90 -21.22
N GLY A 203 0.97 -6.47 -20.01
CA GLY A 203 2.22 -6.67 -19.26
C GLY A 203 2.92 -5.36 -18.86
N TYR A 204 2.15 -4.28 -18.71
CA TYR A 204 2.63 -2.91 -18.51
C TYR A 204 3.38 -2.29 -19.70
N GLU A 205 3.23 -2.85 -20.90
CA GLU A 205 3.60 -2.17 -22.14
C GLU A 205 2.60 -1.06 -22.49
N THR A 206 3.07 -0.11 -23.32
CA THR A 206 2.21 0.94 -23.87
C THR A 206 1.57 0.45 -25.18
N PRO A 207 0.30 0.82 -25.45
CA PRO A 207 -0.34 0.52 -26.74
C PRO A 207 0.48 0.93 -27.96
N SER A 208 1.13 2.10 -27.92
CA SER A 208 1.97 2.58 -29.01
C SER A 208 3.14 1.65 -29.30
N VAL A 209 3.79 1.13 -28.27
CA VAL A 209 4.92 0.21 -28.42
C VAL A 209 4.47 -1.11 -29.02
N LEU A 210 3.34 -1.66 -28.57
CA LEU A 210 2.84 -2.93 -29.13
C LEU A 210 2.34 -2.80 -30.56
N PHE A 211 1.71 -1.68 -30.91
CA PHE A 211 1.25 -1.45 -32.28
C PHE A 211 2.41 -1.36 -33.28
N LEU A 212 3.55 -0.82 -32.85
CA LEU A 212 4.76 -0.69 -33.66
C LEU A 212 5.66 -1.94 -33.63
N LYS A 213 5.33 -2.97 -32.84
CA LYS A 213 6.11 -4.22 -32.85
C LYS A 213 5.83 -4.98 -34.14
N PRO A 214 6.86 -5.40 -34.89
CA PRO A 214 6.67 -6.28 -36.04
C PRO A 214 6.04 -7.60 -35.55
N VAL A 215 5.04 -8.09 -36.28
CA VAL A 215 4.44 -9.39 -36.01
C VAL A 215 5.51 -10.45 -36.29
N PRO A 216 5.82 -11.36 -35.35
CA PRO A 216 6.74 -12.44 -35.65
C PRO A 216 6.13 -13.29 -36.77
N THR A 217 6.85 -13.37 -37.89
CA THR A 217 6.55 -14.23 -39.04
C THR A 217 6.63 -15.69 -38.66
#